data_AF-A0A699VBQ6-F1
#
_entry.id   AF-A0A699VBQ6-F1
#
_cell.length_a   1.000
_cell.length_b   1.000
_cell.length_c   1.000
_cell.angle_alpha   90.00
_cell.angle_beta   90.00
_cell.angle_gamma   90.00
#
_symmetry.space_group_name_H-M   'P 1'
#
loop_
_entity.id
_entity.type
_entity.pdbx_description
1 polymer ?
#
loop_
_entity_poly.entity_id
_entity_poly.type
_entity_poly.pdbx_seq_one_letter_code
_entity_poly.pdbx_strand_id
1 'polypeptide(L)' 'MMTNEYCPATEIQKMEQELWILTLKGDDIEAYNNRFHELALMCPELVPTERKKIEKYVRGFPERI' A
#
# COMPACT_ATOMS: atom_id res chain seq x y z
N MET A 1 2.43 -0.68 25.62
CA MET A 1 3.33 -1.83 25.39
C MET A 1 3.26 -2.11 23.89
N MET A 2 4.19 -1.56 23.10
CA MET A 2 4.18 -1.74 21.65
C MET A 2 4.97 -3.00 21.34
N THR A 3 4.24 -4.02 20.92
CA THR A 3 4.78 -5.22 20.28
C THR A 3 5.41 -4.78 18.97
N ASN A 4 6.66 -4.35 19.02
CA ASN A 4 7.53 -4.33 17.84
C ASN A 4 7.88 -5.78 17.54
N GLU A 5 6.87 -6.56 17.13
CA GLU A 5 7.06 -7.91 16.63
C GLU A 5 8.06 -7.80 15.48
N TYR A 6 9.14 -8.55 15.59
CA TYR A 6 10.22 -8.57 14.62
C TYR A 6 9.65 -9.05 13.28
N CYS A 7 9.26 -8.11 12.42
CA CYS A 7 8.93 -8.43 11.03
C CYS A 7 10.27 -8.71 10.32
N PRO A 8 10.52 -9.94 9.85
CA PRO A 8 11.69 -10.26 9.07
C PRO A 8 11.81 -9.27 7.91
N ALA A 9 13.02 -8.78 7.62
CA ALA A 9 13.26 -7.80 6.55
C ALA A 9 12.68 -8.25 5.19
N THR A 10 12.60 -9.56 4.95
CA THR A 10 11.99 -10.15 3.75
C THR A 10 10.48 -9.94 3.66
N GLU A 11 9.77 -9.88 4.79
CA GLU A 11 8.32 -9.61 4.80
C GLU A 11 8.06 -8.13 4.53
N ILE A 12 8.83 -7.22 5.12
CA ILE A 12 8.77 -5.78 4.83
C ILE A 12 8.99 -5.54 3.34
N GLN A 13 10.04 -6.13 2.74
CA GLN A 13 10.30 -6.00 1.29
C GLN A 13 9.14 -6.50 0.42
N LYS A 14 8.47 -7.58 0.81
CA LYS A 14 7.29 -8.09 0.08
C LYS A 14 6.14 -7.09 0.14
N MET A 15 5.87 -6.52 1.32
CA MET A 15 4.81 -5.53 1.50
C MET A 15 5.11 -4.24 0.72
N GLU A 16 6.37 -3.81 0.72
CA GLU A 16 6.84 -2.68 -0.07
C GLU A 16 6.64 -2.90 -1.57
N GLN A 17 7.04 -4.07 -2.07
CA GLN A 17 6.86 -4.45 -3.45
C GLN A 17 5.38 -4.55 -3.82
N GLU A 18 4.56 -5.12 -2.93
CA GLU A 18 3.12 -5.23 -3.13
C GLU A 18 2.47 -3.85 -3.22
N LEU A 19 2.77 -2.94 -2.29
CA LEU A 19 2.30 -1.57 -2.35
C LEU A 19 2.73 -0.90 -3.66
N TRP A 20 3.96 -1.16 -4.11
CA TRP A 20 4.49 -0.62 -5.36
C TRP A 20 3.72 -1.09 -6.60
N ILE A 21 3.26 -2.34 -6.65
CA ILE A 21 2.55 -2.90 -7.82
C ILE A 21 1.02 -2.97 -7.64
N LEU A 22 0.50 -2.53 -6.48
CA LEU A 22 -0.92 -2.60 -6.16
C LEU A 22 -1.74 -1.79 -7.18
N THR A 23 -2.70 -2.46 -7.79
CA THR A 23 -3.63 -1.93 -8.79
C THR A 23 -5.04 -2.43 -8.51
N LEU A 24 -6.05 -1.63 -8.84
CA LEU A 24 -7.45 -2.02 -8.76
C LEU A 24 -7.69 -3.18 -9.73
N LYS A 25 -8.26 -4.27 -9.24
CA LYS A 25 -8.61 -5.44 -10.05
C LYS A 25 -10.12 -5.50 -10.25
N GLY A 26 -10.56 -5.35 -11.49
CA GLY A 26 -11.98 -5.25 -11.82
C GLY A 26 -12.61 -4.05 -11.10
N ASP A 27 -13.75 -4.29 -10.45
CA ASP A 27 -14.53 -3.24 -9.78
C ASP A 27 -14.49 -3.34 -8.24
N ASP A 28 -13.60 -4.17 -7.68
CA ASP A 28 -13.49 -4.37 -6.23
C ASP A 28 -12.68 -3.26 -5.55
N ILE A 29 -13.32 -2.09 -5.44
CA ILE A 29 -12.75 -0.90 -4.82
C ILE A 29 -12.56 -1.12 -3.31
N GLU A 30 -13.44 -1.86 -2.66
CA GLU A 30 -13.37 -2.12 -1.23
C GLU A 30 -12.12 -2.92 -0.86
N ALA A 31 -11.86 -4.02 -1.59
CA ALA A 31 -10.65 -4.81 -1.39
C ALA A 31 -9.38 -3.99 -1.68
N TYR A 32 -9.38 -3.17 -2.73
CA TYR A 32 -8.26 -2.28 -3.04
C TYR A 32 -8.00 -1.28 -1.91
N ASN A 33 -9.06 -0.63 -1.40
CA ASN A 33 -8.96 0.37 -0.34
C ASN A 33 -8.41 -0.23 0.95
N ASN A 34 -8.97 -1.37 1.37
CA ASN A 34 -8.55 -2.06 2.58
C ASN A 34 -7.08 -2.48 2.45
N ARG A 35 -6.70 -3.08 1.32
CA ARG A 35 -5.32 -3.54 1.11
C ARG A 35 -4.33 -2.39 1.03
N PHE A 36 -4.68 -1.31 0.34
CA PHE A 36 -3.84 -0.12 0.28
C PHE A 36 -3.63 0.49 1.66
N HIS A 37 -4.69 0.58 2.48
CA HIS A 37 -4.62 1.15 3.81
C HIS A 37 -3.69 0.34 4.73
N GLU A 38 -3.83 -0.98 4.73
CA GLU A 38 -2.94 -1.89 5.47
C GLU A 38 -1.48 -1.72 5.06
N LEU A 39 -1.19 -1.75 3.76
CA LEU A 39 0.17 -1.63 3.25
C LEU A 39 0.78 -0.25 3.52
N ALA A 40 0.00 0.82 3.44
CA ALA A 40 0.45 2.17 3.74
C ALA A 40 0.78 2.37 5.23
N LEU A 41 0.09 1.64 6.13
CA LEU A 41 0.42 1.63 7.57
C LEU A 41 1.71 0.85 7.85
N MET A 42 1.92 -0.25 7.13
CA MET A 42 3.07 -1.16 7.34
C MET A 42 4.35 -0.63 6.67
N CYS A 43 4.23 0.15 5.59
CA CYS A 43 5.34 0.70 4.82
C CYS A 43 5.30 2.24 4.74
N PRO A 44 5.34 2.97 5.87
CA PRO A 44 5.21 4.43 5.88
C PRO A 44 6.35 5.12 5.12
N GLU A 45 7.52 4.49 5.00
CA GLU A 45 8.68 5.03 4.27
C GLU A 45 8.45 5.16 2.75
N LEU A 46 7.58 4.32 2.17
CA LEU A 46 7.21 4.42 0.75
C LEU A 46 6.22 5.56 0.47
N VAL A 47 5.41 5.92 1.46
CA VAL A 47 4.38 6.98 1.38
C VAL A 47 4.50 7.97 2.55
N PRO A 48 5.66 8.64 2.72
CA PRO A 48 5.98 9.38 3.95
C PRO A 48 5.18 10.67 4.13
N THR A 49 4.38 11.06 3.13
CA THR A 49 3.53 12.24 3.18
C THR A 49 2.16 11.91 2.64
N GLU A 50 1.13 12.59 3.13
CA GLU A 50 -0.23 12.45 2.62
C GLU A 50 -0.30 12.68 1.11
N ARG A 51 0.48 13.63 0.57
CA ARG A 51 0.58 13.85 -0.87
C ARG A 51 1.08 12.60 -1.62
N LYS A 52 2.18 11.99 -1.16
CA LYS A 52 2.71 10.76 -1.79
C LYS A 52 1.76 9.59 -1.63
N LYS A 53 1.07 9.48 -0.50
CA LYS A 53 0.03 8.47 -0.25
C LYS A 53 -1.11 8.60 -1.24
N ILE A 54 -1.64 9.80 -1.45
CA ILE A 54 -2.71 10.08 -2.43
C ILE A 54 -2.23 9.79 -3.85
N GLU A 55 -1.05 10.27 -4.23
CA GLU A 55 -0.47 10.01 -5.55
C GLU A 55 -0.34 8.51 -5.82
N LYS A 56 0.14 7.77 -4.83
CA LYS A 56 0.31 6.32 -4.93
C LYS A 56 -1.02 5.57 -5.03
N TYR A 57 -2.03 6.00 -4.28
CA TYR A 57 -3.39 5.46 -4.32
C TYR A 57 -4.04 5.69 -5.68
N VAL A 58 -4.00 6.92 -6.20
CA VAL A 58 -4.60 7.26 -7.51
C VAL A 58 -3.92 6.50 -8.64
N ARG A 59 -2.60 6.27 -8.57
CA ARG A 59 -1.85 5.51 -9.57
C ARG A 59 -2.27 4.04 -9.68
N GLY A 60 -2.95 3.49 -8.68
CA GLY A 60 -3.46 2.12 -8.75
C GLY A 60 -4.76 1.99 -9.55
N PHE A 61 -5.41 3.09 -9.89
CA PHE A 61 -6.61 3.07 -10.73
C PHE A 61 -6.24 2.93 -12.22
N PRO A 62 -7.05 2.23 -13.02
CA PRO A 62 -6.89 2.23 -14.46
C PRO A 62 -7.02 3.65 -15.00
N GLU A 63 -6.22 3.98 -16.03
CA GLU A 63 -6.41 5.23 -16.77
C GLU A 63 -7.86 5.26 -17.29
N ARG A 64 -8.58 6.33 -16.94
CA ARG A 64 -9.91 6.56 -17.49
C ARG A 64 -9.73 6.88 -18.97
N ILE A 65 -10.14 5.96 -19.84
CA ILE A 65 -10.28 6.16 -21.30
C ILE A 65 -11.51 7.05 -21.55
#